data_AF-A0A9E0X3C9-F1
#
_entry.id   AF-A0A9E0X3C9-F1
#
_cell.length_a   1.000
_cell.length_b   1.000
_cell.length_c   1.000
_cell.angle_alpha   90.00
_cell.angle_beta   90.00
_cell.angle_gamma   90.00
#
_symmetry.space_group_name_H-M   'P 1'
#
loop_
_entity.id
_entity.type
_entity.pdbx_description
1 polymer ?
#
loop_
_entity_poly.entity_id
_entity_poly.type
_entity_poly.pdbx_seq_one_letter_code
_entity_poly.pdbx_strand_id
1 'polypeptide(L)'
;MNLQPQRLLLRLRDGDLAAMQREGALDCTQCGRCDVVCPSRIPLTQRYREAKALLDESARKRATALAARERYRARQLRLSRDEQAREERHTAQTANAASADAVAAAIARATARKAAQRGAPKA
;
A
#
# COMPACT_ATOMS: atom_id res chain seq x y z
N MET A 1 1.72 -11.77 -33.45
CA MET A 1 2.00 -12.85 -32.47
C MET A 1 2.96 -13.84 -33.09
N ASN A 2 4.17 -13.99 -32.55
CA ASN A 2 5.17 -14.96 -33.03
C ASN A 2 5.36 -16.07 -31.99
N LEU A 3 4.38 -16.97 -31.89
CA LEU A 3 4.44 -18.13 -31.02
C LEU A 3 5.36 -19.20 -31.65
N GLN A 4 6.65 -19.17 -31.30
CA GLN A 4 7.64 -20.13 -31.82
C GLN A 4 8.02 -21.17 -30.75
N PRO A 5 7.61 -22.44 -30.89
CA PRO A 5 7.92 -23.48 -29.91
C PRO A 5 9.41 -23.62 -29.62
N GLN A 6 10.28 -23.46 -30.62
CA GLN A 6 11.73 -23.58 -30.43
C GLN A 6 12.26 -22.51 -29.46
N ARG A 7 11.82 -21.26 -29.62
CA ARG A 7 12.21 -20.17 -28.72
C ARG A 7 11.63 -20.33 -27.32
N LEU A 8 10.35 -20.71 -27.22
CA LEU A 8 9.72 -20.96 -25.92
C LEU A 8 10.42 -22.08 -25.15
N LEU A 9 10.84 -23.15 -25.84
CA LEU A 9 11.63 -24.21 -25.24
C LEU A 9 12.99 -23.70 -24.75
N LEU A 10 13.67 -22.83 -25.51
CA LEU A 10 14.93 -22.21 -25.08
C LEU A 10 14.72 -21.37 -23.82
N ARG A 11 13.70 -20.50 -23.79
CA ARG A 11 13.38 -19.70 -22.60
C ARG A 11 13.06 -20.54 -21.37
N LEU A 12 12.34 -21.64 -21.57
CA LEU A 12 12.03 -22.57 -20.48
C LEU A 12 13.30 -23.26 -19.96
N ARG A 13 14.24 -23.64 -20.83
CA ARG A 13 15.54 -24.21 -20.44
C ARG A 13 16.40 -23.22 -19.67
N ASP A 14 16.37 -21.95 -20.08
CA ASP A 14 17.08 -20.86 -19.40
C ASP A 14 16.40 -20.45 -18.08
N GLY A 15 15.20 -20.96 -17.79
CA GLY A 15 14.38 -20.56 -16.64
C GLY A 15 13.78 -19.15 -16.75
N ASP A 16 13.92 -18.48 -17.89
CA ASP A 16 13.39 -17.13 -18.11
C ASP A 16 11.90 -17.16 -18.51
N LEU A 17 11.06 -17.42 -17.50
CA LEU A 17 9.61 -17.42 -17.65
C LEU A 17 9.08 -16.04 -18.09
N ALA A 18 9.76 -14.94 -17.73
CA ALA A 18 9.33 -13.60 -18.11
C ALA A 18 9.51 -13.34 -19.61
N ALA A 19 10.64 -13.74 -20.19
CA ALA A 19 10.82 -13.74 -21.65
C ALA A 19 9.84 -14.68 -22.33
N MET A 20 9.64 -15.87 -21.77
CA MET A 20 8.68 -16.84 -22.30
C MET A 20 7.26 -16.24 -22.39
N GLN A 21 6.82 -15.52 -21.35
CA GLN A 21 5.55 -14.80 -21.35
C GLN A 21 5.51 -13.69 -22.42
N ARG A 22 6.57 -12.88 -22.55
CA ARG A 22 6.68 -11.82 -23.58
C ARG A 22 6.63 -12.38 -25.01
N GLU A 23 7.14 -13.58 -25.21
CA GLU A 23 7.16 -14.28 -26.50
C GLU A 23 5.85 -15.03 -26.80
N GLY A 24 4.79 -14.78 -26.01
CA GLY A 24 3.43 -15.26 -26.30
C GLY A 24 3.11 -16.64 -25.72
N ALA A 25 3.87 -17.13 -24.74
CA ALA A 25 3.59 -18.45 -24.16
C ALA A 25 2.15 -18.62 -23.64
N LEU A 26 1.53 -17.54 -23.15
CA LEU A 26 0.14 -17.56 -22.69
C LEU A 26 -0.86 -17.81 -23.83
N ASP A 27 -0.52 -17.46 -25.07
CA ASP A 27 -1.36 -17.66 -26.26
C ASP A 27 -1.39 -19.13 -26.72
N CYS A 28 -0.45 -19.96 -26.26
CA CYS A 28 -0.40 -21.37 -26.61
C CYS A 28 -1.64 -22.14 -26.09
N THR A 29 -2.45 -22.70 -26.97
CA THR A 29 -3.68 -23.43 -26.59
C THR A 29 -3.45 -24.85 -26.09
N GLN A 30 -2.18 -25.29 -25.93
CA GLN A 30 -1.80 -26.61 -25.45
C GLN A 30 -2.37 -27.78 -26.28
N CYS A 31 -2.54 -27.56 -27.59
CA CYS A 31 -3.19 -28.52 -28.51
C CYS A 31 -2.37 -29.77 -28.85
N GLY A 32 -1.11 -29.90 -28.42
CA GLY A 32 -0.32 -31.12 -28.68
C GLY A 32 0.37 -31.18 -30.04
N ARG A 33 0.06 -30.28 -30.99
CA ARG A 33 0.59 -30.38 -32.37
C ARG A 33 2.11 -30.41 -32.42
N CYS A 34 2.77 -29.63 -31.56
CA CYS A 34 4.23 -29.57 -31.46
C CYS A 34 4.87 -30.89 -31.01
N ASP A 35 4.17 -31.72 -30.25
CA ASP A 35 4.69 -33.02 -29.79
C ASP A 35 4.69 -34.02 -30.95
N VAL A 36 3.61 -34.01 -31.73
CA VAL A 36 3.39 -34.94 -32.85
C VAL A 36 4.36 -34.68 -34.00
N VAL A 37 4.64 -33.40 -34.30
CA VAL A 37 5.51 -33.02 -35.44
C VAL A 37 7.01 -33.08 -35.10
N CYS A 38 7.37 -33.20 -33.82
CA CYS A 38 8.77 -33.13 -33.41
C CYS A 38 9.49 -34.46 -33.71
N PRO A 39 10.55 -34.46 -34.54
CA PRO A 39 11.30 -35.69 -34.84
C PRO A 39 12.00 -36.27 -33.61
N SER A 40 12.34 -35.43 -32.63
CA SER A 40 13.00 -35.82 -31.38
C SER A 40 12.03 -36.32 -30.29
N ARG A 41 10.72 -36.39 -30.57
CA ARG A 41 9.68 -36.86 -29.63
C ARG A 41 9.71 -36.18 -28.25
N ILE A 42 10.05 -34.88 -28.20
CA ILE A 42 10.06 -34.10 -26.96
C ILE A 42 8.61 -33.79 -26.56
N PRO A 43 8.21 -34.01 -25.28
CA PRO A 43 6.87 -33.66 -24.80
C PRO A 43 6.78 -32.14 -24.49
N LEU A 44 6.75 -31.32 -25.53
CA LEU A 44 6.68 -29.85 -25.45
C LEU A 44 5.41 -29.36 -24.77
N THR A 45 4.25 -29.96 -25.07
CA THR A 45 2.98 -29.51 -24.48
C THR A 45 2.97 -29.69 -22.97
N GLN A 46 3.51 -30.80 -22.47
CA GLN A 46 3.61 -31.05 -21.02
C GLN A 46 4.51 -30.00 -20.35
N ARG A 47 5.68 -29.73 -20.94
CA ARG A 47 6.59 -28.68 -20.48
C ARG A 47 5.94 -27.29 -20.46
N TYR A 48 5.16 -26.96 -21.49
CA TYR A 48 4.46 -25.67 -21.54
C TYR A 48 3.29 -25.58 -20.56
N ARG A 49 2.62 -26.69 -20.23
CA ARG A 49 1.61 -26.71 -19.17
C ARG A 49 2.24 -26.38 -17.82
N GLU A 50 3.36 -27.01 -17.50
CA GLU A 50 4.12 -26.73 -16.27
C GLU A 50 4.59 -25.28 -16.22
N ALA A 51 5.18 -24.78 -17.32
CA ALA A 51 5.62 -23.39 -17.41
C ALA A 51 4.46 -22.38 -17.24
N LYS A 52 3.30 -22.67 -17.85
CA LYS A 52 2.10 -21.85 -17.67
C LYS A 52 1.59 -21.86 -16.23
N ALA A 53 1.59 -23.02 -15.57
CA ALA A 53 1.22 -23.11 -14.17
C ALA A 53 2.13 -22.26 -13.27
N LEU A 54 3.44 -22.25 -13.54
CA LEU A 54 4.40 -21.39 -12.84
C LEU A 54 4.16 -19.89 -13.08
N LEU A 55 3.83 -19.52 -14.32
CA LEU A 55 3.45 -18.14 -14.67
C LEU A 55 2.18 -17.70 -13.94
N ASP A 56 1.16 -18.57 -13.90
CA ASP A 56 -0.09 -18.31 -13.20
C ASP A 56 0.11 -18.20 -11.69
N GLU A 57 0.93 -19.06 -11.10
CA GLU A 57 1.28 -18.99 -9.68
C GLU A 57 2.00 -17.68 -9.36
N SER A 58 2.97 -17.28 -10.19
CA SER A 58 3.67 -15.99 -10.07
C SER A 58 2.71 -14.81 -10.15
N ALA A 59 1.76 -14.84 -11.10
CA ALA A 59 0.74 -13.81 -11.24
C ALA A 59 -0.18 -13.73 -10.01
N ARG A 60 -0.62 -14.88 -9.48
CA ARG A 60 -1.44 -14.95 -8.25
C ARG A 60 -0.69 -14.38 -7.05
N LYS A 61 0.58 -14.76 -6.85
CA LYS A 61 1.44 -14.23 -5.77
C LYS A 61 1.61 -12.71 -5.88
N ARG A 62 1.76 -12.18 -7.09
CA ARG A 62 1.83 -10.73 -7.32
C ARG A 62 0.52 -10.04 -6.98
N ALA A 63 -0.62 -10.59 -7.41
CA ALA A 63 -1.94 -10.03 -7.12
C ALA A 63 -2.22 -10.00 -5.60
N THR A 64 -1.92 -11.08 -4.88
CA THR A 64 -2.10 -11.12 -3.42
C THR A 64 -1.18 -10.13 -2.70
N ALA A 65 0.07 -9.99 -3.15
CA ALA A 65 1.01 -9.00 -2.61
C ALA A 65 0.53 -7.55 -2.86
N LEU A 66 -0.01 -7.25 -4.04
CA LEU A 66 -0.58 -5.92 -4.34
C LEU A 66 -1.79 -5.62 -3.45
N ALA A 67 -2.72 -6.57 -3.31
CA ALA A 67 -3.87 -6.42 -2.42
C ALA A 67 -3.44 -6.23 -0.95
N ALA A 68 -2.41 -6.95 -0.50
CA ALA A 68 -1.85 -6.76 0.85
C ALA A 68 -1.23 -5.36 1.03
N ARG A 69 -0.50 -4.86 0.03
CA ARG A 69 0.06 -3.49 0.02
C ARG A 69 -1.04 -2.44 0.08
N GLU A 70 -2.13 -2.62 -0.65
CA GLU A 70 -3.27 -1.71 -0.63
C GLU A 70 -3.95 -1.67 0.75
N ARG A 71 -4.21 -2.84 1.36
CA ARG A 71 -4.73 -2.92 2.73
C ARG A 71 -3.81 -2.24 3.74
N TYR A 72 -2.50 -2.41 3.59
CA TYR A 72 -1.52 -1.76 4.45
C TYR A 72 -1.57 -0.23 4.30
N ARG A 73 -1.59 0.29 3.07
CA ARG A 73 -1.71 1.73 2.79
C ARG A 73 -2.99 2.33 3.38
N ALA A 74 -4.13 1.66 3.22
CA ALA A 74 -5.40 2.09 3.80
C ALA A 74 -5.36 2.14 5.33
N ARG A 75 -4.70 1.17 5.97
CA ARG A 75 -4.49 1.18 7.43
C ARG A 75 -3.59 2.34 7.86
N GLN A 76 -2.49 2.58 7.16
CA GLN A 76 -1.58 3.69 7.46
C GLN A 76 -2.29 5.05 7.37
N LEU A 77 -3.10 5.25 6.33
CA LEU A 77 -3.90 6.46 6.17
C LEU A 77 -4.89 6.66 7.32
N ARG A 78 -5.54 5.60 7.79
CA ARG A 78 -6.45 5.68 8.95
C ARG A 78 -5.70 6.05 10.22
N LEU A 79 -4.58 5.38 10.51
CA LEU A 79 -3.78 5.67 11.70
C LEU A 79 -3.25 7.10 11.71
N SER A 80 -2.75 7.59 10.57
CA SER A 80 -2.28 8.97 10.45
C SER A 80 -3.39 10.00 10.70
N ARG A 81 -4.62 9.75 10.22
CA ARG A 81 -5.77 10.62 10.51
C ARG A 81 -6.16 10.59 11.98
N ASP A 82 -6.15 9.41 12.60
CA ASP A 82 -6.47 9.27 14.01
C ASP A 82 -5.43 9.96 14.90
N GLU A 83 -4.16 9.91 14.52
CA GLU A 83 -3.05 10.61 15.18
C GLU A 83 -3.19 12.13 15.06
N GLN A 84 -3.41 12.65 13.84
CA GLN A 84 -3.67 14.07 13.62
C GLN A 84 -4.87 14.57 14.44
N ALA A 85 -5.97 13.82 14.46
CA ALA A 85 -7.14 14.18 15.25
C ALA A 85 -6.86 14.19 16.77
N ARG A 86 -5.96 13.32 17.26
CA ARG A 86 -5.53 13.33 18.68
C ARG A 86 -4.65 14.52 19.00
N GLU A 87 -3.69 14.83 18.12
CA GLU A 87 -2.82 16.00 18.25
C GLU A 87 -3.61 17.30 18.21
N GLU A 88 -4.56 17.43 17.28
CA GLU A 88 -5.48 18.57 17.20
C GLU A 88 -6.33 18.71 18.47
N ARG A 89 -6.86 17.60 19.00
CA ARG A 89 -7.60 17.62 20.28
C ARG A 89 -6.70 18.03 21.44
N HIS A 90 -5.47 17.53 21.49
CA HIS A 90 -4.53 17.86 22.56
C HIS A 90 -4.12 19.33 22.49
N THR A 91 -3.76 19.83 21.31
CA THR A 91 -3.40 21.24 21.08
C THR A 91 -4.57 22.19 21.34
N ALA A 92 -5.80 21.83 20.93
CA ALA A 92 -6.99 22.60 21.26
C ALA A 92 -7.26 22.63 22.77
N GLN A 93 -7.08 21.50 23.46
CA GLN A 93 -7.23 21.43 24.92
C GLN A 93 -6.18 22.29 25.64
N THR A 94 -4.90 22.22 25.26
CA THR A 94 -3.85 23.05 25.88
C THR A 94 -4.04 24.53 25.58
N ALA A 95 -4.45 24.90 24.37
CA ALA A 95 -4.77 26.29 24.01
C ALA A 95 -5.96 26.82 24.81
N ASN A 96 -7.04 26.03 24.94
CA ASN A 96 -8.20 26.38 25.74
C ASN A 96 -7.85 26.53 27.22
N ALA A 97 -7.08 25.60 27.80
CA ALA A 97 -6.62 25.68 29.19
C ALA A 97 -5.75 26.93 29.44
N ALA A 98 -4.78 27.20 28.55
CA ALA A 98 -3.94 28.41 28.64
C ALA A 98 -4.75 29.71 28.55
N SER A 99 -5.78 29.75 27.70
CA SER A 99 -6.67 30.91 27.60
C SER A 99 -7.54 31.09 28.85
N ALA A 100 -8.05 30.00 29.44
CA ALA A 100 -8.82 30.03 30.68
C ALA A 100 -7.97 30.50 31.86
N ASP A 101 -6.73 30.02 31.98
CA ASP A 101 -5.76 30.45 32.99
C ASP A 101 -5.39 31.94 32.84
N ALA A 102 -5.18 32.40 31.59
CA ALA A 102 -4.90 33.81 31.31
C ALA A 102 -6.08 34.72 31.68
N VAL A 103 -7.32 34.29 31.41
CA VAL A 103 -8.55 35.00 31.78
C VAL A 103 -8.72 35.04 33.30
N ALA A 104 -8.52 33.91 33.99
CA ALA A 104 -8.58 33.85 35.45
C ALA A 104 -7.54 34.80 36.10
N ALA A 105 -6.31 34.82 35.59
CA ALA A 105 -5.26 35.73 36.05
C ALA A 105 -5.58 37.20 35.76
N ALA A 106 -6.23 37.52 34.64
CA ALA A 106 -6.71 38.87 34.34
C ALA A 106 -7.82 39.33 35.28
N ILE A 107 -8.79 38.46 35.59
CA ILE A 107 -9.88 38.73 36.53
C ILE A 107 -9.32 38.97 37.94
N ALA A 108 -8.38 38.13 38.41
CA ALA A 108 -7.75 38.29 39.72
C ALA A 108 -6.99 39.64 39.86
N ARG A 109 -6.30 40.08 38.81
CA ARG A 109 -5.64 41.40 38.79
C ARG A 109 -6.65 42.55 38.82
N ALA A 110 -7.78 42.41 38.11
CA ALA A 110 -8.82 43.43 38.07
C ALA A 110 -9.56 43.57 39.41
N THR A 111 -9.85 42.45 40.09
CA THR A 111 -10.48 42.47 41.42
C THR A 111 -9.55 43.03 42.49
N ALA A 112 -8.24 42.69 42.46
CA ALA A 112 -7.24 43.27 43.35
C ALA A 112 -7.10 44.79 43.17
N ARG A 113 -7.11 45.28 41.92
CA ARG A 113 -7.11 46.73 41.62
C ARG A 113 -8.38 47.43 42.12
N LYS A 114 -9.55 46.83 41.95
CA LYS A 114 -10.81 47.38 42.48
C LYS A 114 -10.86 47.42 44.01
N ALA A 115 -10.32 46.41 44.69
CA ALA A 115 -10.22 46.39 46.15
C ALA A 115 -9.30 47.50 46.68
N ALA A 116 -8.15 47.73 46.03
CA ALA A 116 -7.24 48.82 46.38
C ALA A 116 -7.85 50.22 46.18
N GLN A 117 -8.69 50.41 45.15
CA GLN A 117 -9.38 51.68 44.90
C GLN A 117 -10.54 51.95 45.88
N ARG A 118 -11.13 50.90 46.47
CA ARG A 118 -12.23 51.01 47.45
C ARG A 118 -11.77 51.41 48.86
N GLY A 119 -10.47 51.37 49.13
CA GLY A 119 -9.85 51.77 50.41
C GLY A 119 -9.21 53.16 50.40
N ALA A 120 -9.24 53.89 49.28
CA ALA A 120 -8.72 55.26 49.23
C ALA A 120 -9.75 56.25 49.80
N PRO A 121 -9.42 57.02 50.86
CA PRO A 121 -10.36 57.94 51.49
C PRO A 121 -10.69 59.11 50.56
N LYS A 122 -11.99 59.45 50.49
CA LYS A 122 -12.47 60.65 49.81
C LYS A 122 -12.11 61.85 50.69
N ALA A 123 -11.25 62.72 50.16
CA ALA A 123 -10.87 64.00 50.78
C ALA A 123 -12.07 64.94 50.95
#